data_AF-A0A968L9G4-F1
#
_entry.id   AF-A0A968L9G4-F1
#
_cell.length_a   1.000
_cell.length_b   1.000
_cell.length_c   1.000
_cell.angle_alpha   90.00
_cell.angle_beta   90.00
_cell.angle_gamma   90.00
#
_symmetry.space_group_name_H-M   'P 1'
#
loop_
_entity.id
_entity.type
_entity.pdbx_description
1 polymer ?
#
loop_
_entity_poly.entity_id
_entity_poly.type
_entity_poly.pdbx_seq_one_letter_code
_entity_poly.pdbx_strand_id
1 'polypeptide(L)'
;MTSRDHATPAQPEARLRFGAGERDLDESLSSGPSLPERLTSARERKGVDLLRAERDTKIRVRYLSALERGDYRDLPGAVYTKGFLRNYAIYLGLDPEDILRQWRRERGDQVAPAPVVVPPPALPAPARPMSFSPSVVVAALMTVGVVIFGIYLASQLLRYARPPELAVTNPAQAVLEVDEGTTSYRLSGTATAGATVNVTVAGRDEPFRVTALASGEWSLQVDLRRGQNRFEIEAVDPGTGKRSEVTRTIVISVPFPEILAPTLTVTNPVDGTTYENGAIPVEGTTTNASTVTVSTAFLGEIGATPAPLPTATPEPSPGTSPGPSPPPDGTTIEADENGAFSLPLELTAGHWAITVTATGEQGQTASLTRQVTVAYRGVNLVVTIKGGPAWIKVWVDGQLVGPQSGRVYNSGKTLTLTGKKSIEIRTGSSGNTHFTLNGTSLGSLGKSGVPETWLFEPPADPVKTFRT
;
A
#
# COMPACT_ATOMS: atom_id res chain seq x y z
N MET A 1 -121.92 -18.33 21.40
CA MET A 1 -121.93 -17.55 20.15
C MET A 1 -121.52 -18.52 19.04
N THR A 2 -122.48 -19.05 18.28
CA THR A 2 -123.04 -18.45 17.05
C THR A 2 -122.03 -18.37 15.92
N SER A 3 -122.31 -18.88 14.72
CA SER A 3 -123.42 -19.75 14.27
C SER A 3 -123.14 -20.14 12.83
N ARG A 4 -123.50 -21.37 12.42
CA ARG A 4 -124.11 -21.67 11.11
C ARG A 4 -123.34 -21.34 9.82
N ASP A 5 -123.66 -21.91 8.67
CA ASP A 5 -124.33 -23.16 8.28
C ASP A 5 -124.09 -23.29 6.76
N HIS A 6 -124.23 -24.50 6.21
CA HIS A 6 -124.81 -24.78 4.87
C HIS A 6 -124.21 -24.13 3.59
N ALA A 7 -124.18 -24.81 2.43
CA ALA A 7 -124.49 -26.22 2.13
C ALA A 7 -123.87 -26.70 0.81
N THR A 8 -123.74 -28.03 0.73
CA THR A 8 -123.97 -28.93 -0.43
C THR A 8 -125.22 -28.52 -1.27
N PRO A 9 -125.46 -29.00 -2.52
CA PRO A 9 -124.90 -30.16 -3.22
C PRO A 9 -124.33 -29.77 -4.64
N ALA A 10 -124.14 -30.62 -5.67
CA ALA A 10 -124.59 -32.00 -5.92
C ALA A 10 -123.72 -32.81 -6.92
N GLN A 11 -124.04 -34.11 -7.00
CA GLN A 11 -123.83 -35.05 -8.12
C GLN A 11 -124.99 -34.87 -9.16
N PRO A 12 -125.05 -35.50 -10.36
CA PRO A 12 -124.44 -36.79 -10.70
C PRO A 12 -123.97 -37.09 -12.15
N GLU A 13 -123.29 -38.23 -12.27
CA GLU A 13 -123.35 -39.30 -13.28
C GLU A 13 -123.52 -39.07 -14.82
N ALA A 14 -123.01 -40.09 -15.53
CA ALA A 14 -123.48 -40.62 -16.82
C ALA A 14 -123.05 -39.90 -18.12
N ARG A 15 -122.86 -40.59 -19.25
CA ARG A 15 -122.62 -42.04 -19.54
C ARG A 15 -122.06 -42.14 -20.98
N LEU A 16 -121.18 -43.13 -21.20
CA LEU A 16 -120.98 -43.90 -22.45
C LEU A 16 -120.92 -43.18 -23.83
N ARG A 17 -119.75 -43.34 -24.47
CA ARG A 17 -119.50 -44.09 -25.74
C ARG A 17 -119.31 -43.35 -27.09
N PHE A 18 -118.20 -43.77 -27.73
CA PHE A 18 -117.93 -43.93 -29.18
C PHE A 18 -117.96 -42.69 -30.10
N GLY A 19 -116.91 -42.58 -30.92
CA GLY A 19 -116.86 -41.68 -32.09
C GLY A 19 -115.41 -41.37 -32.45
N ALA A 20 -114.95 -41.84 -33.62
CA ALA A 20 -113.60 -41.60 -34.12
C ALA A 20 -113.56 -40.39 -35.06
N GLY A 21 -112.37 -39.83 -35.27
CA GLY A 21 -112.01 -39.14 -36.51
C GLY A 21 -111.49 -37.72 -36.37
N GLU A 22 -110.21 -37.55 -36.68
CA GLU A 22 -109.62 -36.40 -37.40
C GLU A 22 -109.81 -34.95 -36.89
N ARG A 23 -108.67 -34.34 -36.50
CA ARG A 23 -108.08 -33.09 -37.07
C ARG A 23 -108.94 -31.80 -37.12
N ASP A 24 -108.48 -30.63 -36.71
CA ASP A 24 -107.13 -30.09 -36.39
C ASP A 24 -107.22 -28.97 -35.32
N LEU A 25 -106.06 -28.38 -34.96
CA LEU A 25 -105.87 -27.12 -34.21
C LEU A 25 -105.97 -27.19 -32.67
N ASP A 26 -104.86 -27.55 -32.02
CA ASP A 26 -104.43 -26.92 -30.75
C ASP A 26 -102.96 -27.25 -30.41
N GLU A 27 -102.01 -26.67 -31.16
CA GLU A 27 -100.56 -26.75 -30.86
C GLU A 27 -99.89 -25.37 -30.90
N SER A 28 -100.49 -24.38 -30.23
CA SER A 28 -99.88 -23.08 -29.99
C SER A 28 -100.00 -22.71 -28.51
N LEU A 29 -98.94 -22.98 -27.72
CA LEU A 29 -98.53 -22.29 -26.48
C LEU A 29 -97.39 -23.03 -25.74
N SER A 30 -96.25 -23.28 -26.41
CA SER A 30 -94.99 -23.67 -25.75
C SER A 30 -93.98 -22.53 -25.85
N SER A 31 -94.23 -21.45 -25.08
CA SER A 31 -93.51 -20.17 -25.22
C SER A 31 -92.09 -20.18 -24.63
N GLY A 32 -91.10 -20.25 -25.51
CA GLY A 32 -89.71 -19.91 -25.27
C GLY A 32 -88.96 -19.79 -26.61
N PRO A 33 -87.95 -18.92 -26.75
CA PRO A 33 -87.24 -18.75 -28.03
C PRO A 33 -86.55 -20.05 -28.46
N SER A 34 -86.67 -20.38 -29.74
CA SER A 34 -86.05 -21.58 -30.33
C SER A 34 -84.53 -21.53 -30.20
N LEU A 35 -83.83 -22.67 -30.22
CA LEU A 35 -82.38 -22.66 -30.07
C LEU A 35 -81.67 -21.80 -31.12
N PRO A 36 -82.05 -21.83 -32.42
CA PRO A 36 -81.46 -20.93 -33.42
C PRO A 36 -81.69 -19.44 -33.09
N GLU A 37 -82.90 -19.05 -32.66
CA GLU A 37 -83.20 -17.68 -32.21
C GLU A 37 -82.36 -17.27 -30.98
N ARG A 38 -82.19 -18.17 -30.00
CA ARG A 38 -81.37 -17.92 -28.81
C ARG A 38 -79.91 -17.65 -29.17
N LEU A 39 -79.34 -18.40 -30.13
CA LEU A 39 -77.98 -18.21 -30.61
C LEU A 39 -77.84 -16.88 -31.36
N THR A 40 -78.73 -16.62 -32.32
CA THR A 40 -78.76 -15.36 -33.10
C THR A 40 -78.89 -14.14 -32.17
N SER A 41 -79.86 -14.15 -31.25
CA SER A 41 -80.10 -13.08 -30.27
C SER A 41 -78.91 -12.89 -29.30
N ALA A 42 -78.14 -13.94 -29.01
CA ALA A 42 -76.93 -13.82 -28.20
C ALA A 42 -75.74 -13.28 -29.00
N ARG A 43 -75.60 -13.65 -30.28
CA ARG A 43 -74.60 -13.06 -31.19
C ARG A 43 -74.83 -11.56 -31.37
N GLU A 44 -76.08 -11.18 -31.60
CA GLU A 44 -76.47 -9.77 -31.82
C GLU A 44 -76.31 -8.93 -30.55
N ARG A 45 -76.72 -9.44 -29.37
CA ARG A 45 -76.42 -8.77 -28.08
C ARG A 45 -74.93 -8.65 -27.79
N LYS A 46 -74.09 -9.55 -28.32
CA LYS A 46 -72.63 -9.45 -28.24
C LYS A 46 -72.04 -8.48 -29.28
N GLY A 47 -72.83 -8.00 -30.24
CA GLY A 47 -72.41 -7.02 -31.25
C GLY A 47 -71.40 -7.56 -32.27
N VAL A 48 -71.43 -8.85 -32.57
CA VAL A 48 -70.48 -9.49 -33.51
C VAL A 48 -71.16 -10.05 -34.75
N ASP A 49 -70.46 -9.99 -35.89
CA ASP A 49 -70.87 -10.66 -37.12
C ASP A 49 -70.37 -12.13 -37.14
N LEU A 50 -70.86 -12.91 -38.11
CA LEU A 50 -70.48 -14.31 -38.26
C LEU A 50 -68.99 -14.49 -38.61
N LEU A 51 -68.38 -13.54 -39.35
CA LEU A 51 -66.95 -13.56 -39.71
C LEU A 51 -66.06 -13.36 -38.48
N ARG A 52 -66.43 -12.43 -37.58
CA ARG A 52 -65.78 -12.25 -36.29
C ARG A 52 -65.91 -13.52 -35.44
N ALA A 53 -67.10 -14.11 -35.39
CA ALA A 53 -67.35 -15.35 -34.66
C ALA A 53 -66.54 -16.54 -35.22
N GLU A 54 -66.40 -16.68 -36.55
CA GLU A 54 -65.57 -17.71 -37.18
C GLU A 54 -64.09 -17.58 -36.79
N ARG A 55 -63.52 -16.37 -36.90
CA ARG A 55 -62.10 -16.15 -36.55
C ARG A 55 -61.83 -16.41 -35.07
N ASP A 56 -62.79 -16.09 -34.19
CA ASP A 56 -62.61 -16.22 -32.74
C ASP A 56 -62.88 -17.67 -32.25
N THR A 57 -63.90 -18.36 -32.77
CA THR A 57 -64.25 -19.75 -32.37
C THR A 57 -63.55 -20.85 -33.17
N LYS A 58 -62.99 -20.50 -34.34
CA LYS A 58 -62.48 -21.41 -35.39
C LYS A 58 -63.55 -22.31 -36.03
N ILE A 59 -64.83 -22.01 -35.85
CA ILE A 59 -65.95 -22.70 -36.51
C ILE A 59 -66.28 -21.95 -37.79
N ARG A 60 -66.33 -22.62 -38.96
CA ARG A 60 -66.55 -21.94 -40.24
C ARG A 60 -67.89 -21.19 -40.28
N VAL A 61 -67.95 -20.00 -40.92
CA VAL A 61 -69.17 -19.17 -41.04
C VAL A 61 -70.37 -19.99 -41.51
N ARG A 62 -70.19 -20.87 -42.51
CA ARG A 62 -71.27 -21.72 -43.03
C ARG A 62 -71.92 -22.60 -41.95
N TYR A 63 -71.16 -23.07 -40.96
CA TYR A 63 -71.66 -23.88 -39.87
C TYR A 63 -72.28 -23.04 -38.76
N LEU A 64 -71.72 -21.87 -38.44
CA LEU A 64 -72.34 -20.93 -37.51
C LEU A 64 -73.69 -20.43 -38.03
N SER A 65 -73.76 -20.10 -39.32
CA SER A 65 -75.02 -19.75 -40.00
C SER A 65 -76.01 -20.91 -40.02
N ALA A 66 -75.56 -22.15 -40.25
CA ALA A 66 -76.44 -23.33 -40.15
C ALA A 66 -76.99 -23.54 -38.73
N LEU A 67 -76.20 -23.26 -37.67
CA LEU A 67 -76.68 -23.30 -36.28
C LEU A 67 -77.71 -22.21 -35.99
N GLU A 68 -77.52 -20.99 -36.50
CA GLU A 68 -78.45 -19.84 -36.35
C GLU A 68 -79.72 -19.96 -37.20
N ARG A 69 -79.74 -20.83 -38.22
CA ARG A 69 -80.96 -21.18 -38.99
C ARG A 69 -81.63 -22.49 -38.57
N GLY A 70 -80.98 -23.31 -37.72
CA GLY A 70 -81.46 -24.66 -37.39
C GLY A 70 -81.21 -25.72 -38.48
N ASP A 71 -80.45 -25.38 -39.53
CA ASP A 71 -80.08 -26.27 -40.65
C ASP A 71 -79.02 -27.33 -40.23
N TYR A 72 -79.33 -28.16 -39.23
CA TYR A 72 -78.38 -29.14 -38.69
C TYR A 72 -77.91 -30.21 -39.71
N ARG A 73 -78.56 -30.30 -40.89
CA ARG A 73 -78.18 -31.18 -42.01
C ARG A 73 -76.89 -30.73 -42.71
N ASP A 74 -76.59 -29.44 -42.71
CA ASP A 74 -75.41 -28.86 -43.37
C ASP A 74 -74.13 -28.99 -42.52
N LEU A 75 -74.24 -29.60 -41.32
CA LEU A 75 -73.15 -29.80 -40.38
C LEU A 75 -72.48 -31.17 -40.58
N PRO A 76 -71.19 -31.35 -40.23
CA PRO A 76 -70.44 -32.60 -40.46
C PRO A 76 -70.84 -33.81 -39.59
N GLY A 77 -72.08 -33.88 -39.10
CA GLY A 77 -72.60 -34.92 -38.21
C GLY A 77 -72.67 -34.51 -36.74
N ALA A 78 -73.55 -35.20 -36.00
CA ALA A 78 -74.00 -34.79 -34.66
C ALA A 78 -72.88 -34.61 -33.61
N VAL A 79 -71.78 -35.37 -33.71
CA VAL A 79 -70.62 -35.23 -32.81
C VAL A 79 -69.97 -33.86 -32.96
N TYR A 80 -69.79 -33.39 -34.19
CA TYR A 80 -69.27 -32.06 -34.49
C TYR A 80 -70.27 -30.96 -34.14
N THR A 81 -71.56 -31.17 -34.42
CA THR A 81 -72.63 -30.24 -34.02
C THR A 81 -72.64 -29.98 -32.51
N LYS A 82 -72.49 -31.03 -31.68
CA LYS A 82 -72.36 -30.91 -30.23
C LYS A 82 -71.14 -30.08 -29.82
N GLY A 83 -69.99 -30.29 -30.48
CA GLY A 83 -68.77 -29.53 -30.25
C GLY A 83 -68.91 -28.06 -30.63
N PHE A 84 -69.50 -27.78 -31.79
CA PHE A 84 -69.75 -26.42 -32.27
C PHE A 84 -70.75 -25.68 -31.38
N LEU A 85 -71.87 -26.30 -31.01
CA LEU A 85 -72.83 -25.71 -30.07
C LEU A 85 -72.21 -25.36 -28.72
N ARG A 86 -71.38 -26.26 -28.15
CA ARG A 86 -70.69 -25.98 -26.87
C ARG A 86 -69.71 -24.82 -27.00
N ASN A 87 -68.83 -24.84 -27.99
CA ASN A 87 -67.83 -23.79 -28.20
C ASN A 87 -68.50 -22.43 -28.53
N TYR A 88 -69.56 -22.45 -29.34
CA TYR A 88 -70.30 -21.25 -29.68
C TYR A 88 -71.11 -20.70 -28.49
N ALA A 89 -71.72 -21.55 -27.67
CA ALA A 89 -72.36 -21.13 -26.42
C ALA A 89 -71.37 -20.45 -25.47
N ILE A 90 -70.18 -21.03 -25.26
CA ILE A 90 -69.10 -20.42 -24.46
C ILE A 90 -68.72 -19.06 -25.03
N TYR A 91 -68.52 -18.96 -26.35
CA TYR A 91 -68.20 -17.68 -27.00
C TYR A 91 -69.32 -16.65 -26.82
N LEU A 92 -70.59 -17.04 -26.91
CA LEU A 92 -71.73 -16.16 -26.77
C LEU A 92 -72.12 -15.84 -25.31
N GLY A 93 -71.43 -16.41 -24.31
CA GLY A 93 -71.74 -16.19 -22.89
C GLY A 93 -73.01 -16.92 -22.42
N LEU A 94 -73.38 -18.02 -23.07
CA LEU A 94 -74.54 -18.86 -22.73
C LEU A 94 -74.08 -20.11 -21.95
N ASP A 95 -74.93 -20.66 -21.06
CA ASP A 95 -74.67 -21.98 -20.43
C ASP A 95 -74.59 -23.07 -21.52
N PRO A 96 -73.42 -23.71 -21.73
CA PRO A 96 -73.28 -24.70 -22.78
C PRO A 96 -74.06 -25.98 -22.50
N GLU A 97 -74.32 -26.33 -21.23
CA GLU A 97 -75.15 -27.48 -20.91
C GLU A 97 -76.63 -27.19 -21.15
N ASP A 98 -77.09 -25.96 -20.96
CA ASP A 98 -78.46 -25.56 -21.32
C ASP A 98 -78.72 -25.62 -22.82
N ILE A 99 -77.80 -25.06 -23.60
CA ILE A 99 -77.82 -25.10 -25.06
C ILE A 99 -77.83 -26.55 -25.57
N LEU A 100 -77.01 -27.43 -24.98
CA LEU A 100 -77.04 -28.86 -25.33
C LEU A 100 -78.28 -29.60 -24.81
N ARG A 101 -78.89 -29.20 -23.69
CA ARG A 101 -80.19 -29.75 -23.22
C ARG A 101 -81.32 -29.35 -24.17
N GLN A 102 -81.41 -28.08 -24.60
CA GLN A 102 -82.40 -27.64 -25.58
C GLN A 102 -82.21 -28.34 -26.92
N TRP A 103 -80.98 -28.41 -27.44
CA TRP A 103 -80.69 -29.10 -28.71
C TRP A 103 -81.04 -30.60 -28.73
N ARG A 104 -81.04 -31.26 -27.56
CA ARG A 104 -81.53 -32.65 -27.44
C ARG A 104 -83.06 -32.72 -27.42
N ARG A 105 -83.71 -31.82 -26.68
CA ARG A 105 -85.19 -31.72 -26.63
C ARG A 105 -85.79 -31.41 -28.02
N GLU A 106 -85.26 -30.40 -28.71
CA GLU A 106 -85.78 -29.97 -30.02
C GLU A 106 -85.57 -31.01 -31.14
N ARG A 107 -84.54 -31.86 -31.04
CA ARG A 107 -84.33 -32.94 -32.03
C ARG A 107 -85.14 -34.20 -31.75
N GLY A 108 -85.94 -34.22 -30.68
CA GLY A 108 -86.66 -35.42 -30.25
C GLY A 108 -85.75 -36.55 -29.76
N ASP A 109 -84.51 -36.26 -29.32
CA ASP A 109 -83.60 -37.23 -28.71
C ASP A 109 -84.12 -37.63 -27.31
N GLN A 110 -85.22 -38.39 -27.27
CA GLN A 110 -85.60 -39.14 -26.07
C GLN A 110 -84.53 -40.19 -25.82
N VAL A 111 -83.69 -39.95 -24.80
CA VAL A 111 -82.80 -40.99 -24.28
C VAL A 111 -83.67 -42.03 -23.59
N ALA A 112 -84.07 -43.06 -24.34
CA ALA A 112 -84.61 -44.28 -23.77
C ALA A 112 -83.60 -44.81 -22.72
N PRO A 113 -84.04 -45.23 -21.53
CA PRO A 113 -83.14 -45.79 -20.54
C PRO A 113 -82.48 -47.03 -21.13
N ALA A 114 -81.16 -47.06 -21.15
CA ALA A 114 -80.40 -48.22 -21.63
C ALA A 114 -80.78 -49.45 -20.77
N PRO A 115 -80.90 -50.64 -21.37
CA PRO A 115 -81.23 -51.84 -20.62
C PRO A 115 -80.16 -52.08 -19.54
N VAL A 116 -80.63 -52.38 -18.33
CA VAL A 116 -79.77 -52.68 -17.19
C VAL A 116 -79.14 -54.07 -17.39
N VAL A 117 -78.10 -54.13 -18.23
CA VAL A 117 -77.06 -55.14 -18.07
C VAL A 117 -76.34 -54.78 -16.79
N VAL A 118 -76.68 -55.44 -15.69
CA VAL A 118 -76.00 -55.30 -14.40
C VAL A 118 -74.57 -55.84 -14.59
N PRO A 119 -73.52 -55.00 -14.64
CA PRO A 119 -72.19 -55.52 -14.36
C PRO A 119 -72.19 -55.88 -12.86
N PRO A 120 -71.45 -56.91 -12.41
CA PRO A 120 -71.23 -57.08 -10.98
C PRO A 120 -70.68 -55.76 -10.40
N PRO A 121 -71.04 -55.39 -9.15
CA PRO A 121 -70.76 -54.07 -8.62
C PRO A 121 -69.32 -53.66 -8.90
N ALA A 122 -69.14 -52.55 -9.61
CA ALA A 122 -67.83 -51.95 -9.76
C ALA A 122 -67.38 -51.51 -8.38
N LEU A 123 -66.63 -52.41 -7.71
CA LEU A 123 -65.87 -52.11 -6.51
C LEU A 123 -65.18 -50.76 -6.75
N PRO A 124 -65.19 -49.83 -5.78
CA PRO A 124 -64.56 -48.53 -5.96
C PRO A 124 -63.14 -48.79 -6.46
N ALA A 125 -62.84 -48.33 -7.68
CA ALA A 125 -61.56 -48.62 -8.32
C ALA A 125 -60.48 -48.21 -7.32
N PRO A 126 -59.67 -49.15 -6.81
CA PRO A 126 -58.85 -48.90 -5.63
C PRO A 126 -57.98 -47.69 -5.95
N ALA A 127 -58.08 -46.65 -5.12
CA ALA A 127 -57.36 -45.39 -5.31
C ALA A 127 -55.90 -45.74 -5.53
N ARG A 128 -55.45 -45.62 -6.79
CA ARG A 128 -54.41 -46.46 -7.38
C ARG A 128 -53.21 -46.48 -6.43
N PRO A 129 -53.01 -47.55 -5.63
CA PRO A 129 -51.95 -47.53 -4.64
C PRO A 129 -50.66 -47.35 -5.43
N MET A 130 -49.77 -46.48 -4.95
CA MET A 130 -48.54 -46.14 -5.65
C MET A 130 -47.69 -47.41 -5.74
N SER A 131 -47.91 -48.19 -6.80
CA SER A 131 -47.35 -49.50 -6.96
C SER A 131 -45.89 -49.30 -7.30
N PHE A 132 -45.02 -49.64 -6.35
CA PHE A 132 -43.58 -49.72 -6.54
C PHE A 132 -43.27 -50.82 -7.56
N SER A 133 -43.47 -50.49 -8.83
CA SER A 133 -42.86 -51.23 -9.92
C SER A 133 -41.34 -51.11 -9.75
N PRO A 134 -40.57 -52.21 -9.90
CA PRO A 134 -39.12 -52.16 -9.81
C PRO A 134 -38.49 -51.08 -10.70
N SER A 135 -39.11 -50.78 -11.85
CA SER A 135 -38.67 -49.69 -12.75
C SER A 135 -38.77 -48.30 -12.13
N VAL A 136 -39.76 -48.02 -11.28
CA VAL A 136 -39.90 -46.73 -10.57
C VAL A 136 -38.87 -46.62 -9.45
N VAL A 137 -38.59 -47.71 -8.73
CA VAL A 137 -37.51 -47.76 -7.74
C VAL A 137 -36.16 -47.52 -8.40
N VAL A 138 -35.88 -48.21 -9.51
CA VAL A 138 -34.63 -48.05 -10.28
C VAL A 138 -34.51 -46.64 -10.86
N ALA A 139 -35.58 -46.06 -11.43
CA ALA A 139 -35.57 -44.69 -11.93
C ALA A 139 -35.31 -43.65 -10.81
N ALA A 140 -35.92 -43.84 -9.63
CA ALA A 140 -35.68 -42.99 -8.47
C ALA A 140 -34.24 -43.10 -7.97
N LEU A 141 -33.70 -44.33 -7.83
CA LEU A 141 -32.31 -44.57 -7.43
C LEU A 141 -31.31 -44.00 -8.44
N MET A 142 -31.55 -44.16 -9.74
CA MET A 142 -30.73 -43.55 -10.79
C MET A 142 -30.76 -42.02 -10.72
N THR A 143 -31.93 -41.42 -10.49
CA THR A 143 -32.07 -39.97 -10.32
C THR A 143 -31.30 -39.47 -9.10
N VAL A 144 -31.42 -40.17 -7.96
CA VAL A 144 -30.63 -39.88 -6.74
C VAL A 144 -29.13 -40.04 -7.00
N GLY A 145 -28.70 -41.09 -7.71
CA GLY A 145 -27.30 -41.29 -8.10
C GLY A 145 -26.75 -40.16 -8.97
N VAL A 146 -27.50 -39.71 -9.98
CA VAL A 146 -27.14 -38.56 -10.82
C VAL A 146 -27.08 -37.26 -10.00
N VAL A 147 -28.00 -37.03 -9.06
CA VAL A 147 -27.97 -35.87 -8.17
C VAL A 147 -26.76 -35.91 -7.24
N ILE A 148 -26.45 -37.05 -6.61
CA ILE A 148 -25.26 -37.21 -5.75
C ILE A 148 -23.99 -36.99 -6.58
N PHE A 149 -23.89 -37.56 -7.77
CA PHE A 149 -22.76 -37.37 -8.68
C PHE A 149 -22.61 -35.91 -9.14
N GLY A 150 -23.73 -35.23 -9.43
CA GLY A 150 -23.77 -33.80 -9.74
C GLY A 150 -23.32 -32.92 -8.58
N ILE A 151 -23.76 -33.23 -7.34
CA ILE A 151 -23.32 -32.53 -6.12
C ILE A 151 -21.83 -32.79 -5.87
N TYR A 152 -21.35 -34.02 -6.07
CA TYR A 152 -19.94 -34.38 -5.93
C TYR A 152 -19.08 -33.60 -6.96
N LEU A 153 -19.45 -33.63 -8.24
CA LEU A 153 -18.81 -32.86 -9.30
C LEU A 153 -18.84 -31.36 -9.01
N ALA A 154 -19.97 -30.80 -8.57
CA ALA A 154 -20.09 -29.38 -8.23
C ALA A 154 -19.21 -29.02 -7.03
N SER A 155 -19.19 -29.83 -5.96
CA SER A 155 -18.30 -29.65 -4.80
C SER A 155 -16.84 -29.73 -5.20
N GLN A 156 -16.45 -30.71 -6.03
CA GLN A 156 -15.08 -30.87 -6.50
C GLN A 156 -14.68 -29.68 -7.39
N LEU A 157 -15.49 -29.35 -8.39
CA LEU A 157 -15.28 -28.17 -9.25
C LEU A 157 -15.16 -26.89 -8.42
N LEU A 158 -16.01 -26.68 -7.41
CA LEU A 158 -15.96 -25.50 -6.53
C LEU A 158 -14.70 -25.46 -5.65
N ARG A 159 -14.21 -26.61 -5.17
CA ARG A 159 -12.93 -26.68 -4.44
C ARG A 159 -11.74 -26.35 -5.35
N TYR A 160 -11.76 -26.79 -6.60
CA TYR A 160 -10.79 -26.40 -7.64
C TYR A 160 -11.04 -24.98 -8.18
N ALA A 161 -12.23 -24.40 -7.97
CA ALA A 161 -12.61 -23.09 -8.52
C ALA A 161 -12.05 -21.92 -7.70
N ARG A 162 -12.11 -22.02 -6.37
CA ARG A 162 -11.75 -20.93 -5.45
C ARG A 162 -10.27 -20.52 -5.63
N PRO A 163 -9.95 -19.22 -5.76
CA PRO A 163 -8.57 -18.75 -5.72
C PRO A 163 -8.02 -18.90 -4.29
N PRO A 164 -6.69 -19.06 -4.12
CA PRO A 164 -6.08 -19.03 -2.80
C PRO A 164 -6.19 -17.63 -2.18
N GLU A 165 -6.51 -17.58 -0.89
CA GLU A 165 -6.53 -16.33 -0.12
C GLU A 165 -5.09 -15.91 0.24
N LEU A 166 -4.87 -14.60 0.33
CA LEU A 166 -3.60 -13.99 0.73
C LEU A 166 -3.84 -12.72 1.56
N ALA A 167 -3.27 -12.70 2.76
CA ALA A 167 -3.10 -11.53 3.59
C ALA A 167 -1.63 -11.38 4.02
N VAL A 168 -1.15 -10.15 4.06
CA VAL A 168 0.13 -9.78 4.66
C VAL A 168 -0.20 -9.13 6.00
N THR A 169 0.39 -9.60 7.08
CA THR A 169 0.18 -9.06 8.45
C THR A 169 1.40 -8.31 8.96
N ASN A 170 2.59 -8.63 8.46
CA ASN A 170 3.81 -7.85 8.69
C ASN A 170 4.51 -7.51 7.35
N PRO A 171 4.68 -6.23 7.00
CA PRO A 171 4.20 -5.06 7.75
C PRO A 171 2.67 -4.94 7.72
N ALA A 172 2.10 -4.31 8.76
CA ALA A 172 0.65 -4.03 8.83
C ALA A 172 0.20 -2.89 7.90
N GLN A 173 1.15 -2.13 7.35
CA GLN A 173 0.93 -1.01 6.42
C GLN A 173 1.54 -1.33 5.06
N ALA A 174 0.92 -0.83 3.99
CA ALA A 174 1.41 -1.04 2.61
C ALA A 174 2.69 -0.26 2.28
N VAL A 175 3.00 0.78 3.06
CA VAL A 175 4.25 1.56 2.98
C VAL A 175 4.86 1.57 4.38
N LEU A 176 6.15 1.28 4.49
CA LEU A 176 6.92 1.30 5.73
C LEU A 176 8.26 1.99 5.49
N GLU A 177 8.68 2.84 6.41
CA GLU A 177 10.05 3.34 6.48
C GLU A 177 10.79 2.62 7.62
N VAL A 178 12.06 2.28 7.40
CA VAL A 178 12.91 1.55 8.35
C VAL A 178 14.25 2.26 8.52
N ASP A 179 15.03 1.91 9.55
CA ASP A 179 16.32 2.53 9.82
C ASP A 179 17.33 2.32 8.67
N GLU A 180 18.24 3.27 8.46
CA GLU A 180 19.25 3.27 7.38
C GLU A 180 20.13 2.00 7.34
N GLY A 181 20.37 1.40 8.51
CA GLY A 181 21.15 0.16 8.67
C GLY A 181 20.37 -1.13 8.35
N THR A 182 19.08 -1.04 8.01
CA THR A 182 18.21 -2.21 7.81
C THR A 182 18.47 -2.86 6.45
N THR A 183 19.23 -3.97 6.44
CA THR A 183 19.58 -4.70 5.22
C THR A 183 18.63 -5.85 4.86
N SER A 184 17.71 -6.24 5.75
CA SER A 184 16.70 -7.27 5.48
C SER A 184 15.45 -7.08 6.34
N TYR A 185 14.32 -7.62 5.88
CA TYR A 185 13.03 -7.53 6.57
C TYR A 185 12.31 -8.88 6.56
N ARG A 186 11.51 -9.16 7.61
CA ARG A 186 10.68 -10.37 7.68
C ARG A 186 9.25 -10.05 7.26
N LEU A 187 8.89 -10.43 6.05
CA LEU A 187 7.50 -10.43 5.60
C LEU A 187 6.78 -11.64 6.19
N SER A 188 5.57 -11.45 6.72
CA SER A 188 4.73 -12.54 7.19
C SER A 188 3.25 -12.25 7.02
N GLY A 189 2.44 -13.30 7.06
CA GLY A 189 1.01 -13.22 6.81
C GLY A 189 0.30 -14.55 6.90
N THR A 190 -0.91 -14.58 6.35
CA THR A 190 -1.70 -15.79 6.18
C THR A 190 -2.03 -16.01 4.70
N ALA A 191 -2.11 -17.26 4.29
CA ALA A 191 -2.55 -17.68 2.97
C ALA A 191 -3.31 -19.01 3.10
N THR A 192 -3.92 -19.48 2.01
CA THR A 192 -4.48 -20.84 1.98
C THR A 192 -3.42 -21.88 2.35
N ALA A 193 -3.76 -22.80 3.25
CA ALA A 193 -2.82 -23.80 3.79
C ALA A 193 -2.16 -24.60 2.66
N GLY A 194 -0.82 -24.69 2.66
CA GLY A 194 -0.04 -25.32 1.60
C GLY A 194 0.15 -24.50 0.32
N ALA A 195 -0.41 -23.30 0.20
CA ALA A 195 -0.15 -22.41 -0.94
C ALA A 195 1.31 -21.92 -0.94
N THR A 196 1.88 -21.75 -2.13
CA THR A 196 3.21 -21.16 -2.32
C THR A 196 3.08 -19.65 -2.48
N VAL A 197 3.60 -18.88 -1.53
CA VAL A 197 3.68 -17.42 -1.62
C VAL A 197 4.94 -17.05 -2.40
N ASN A 198 4.76 -16.36 -3.53
CA ASN A 198 5.84 -15.75 -4.31
C ASN A 198 5.95 -14.28 -3.91
N VAL A 199 7.18 -13.78 -3.74
CA VAL A 199 7.49 -12.37 -3.53
C VAL A 199 8.47 -11.91 -4.61
N THR A 200 8.00 -11.08 -5.54
CA THR A 200 8.83 -10.43 -6.57
C THR A 200 9.32 -9.07 -6.08
N VAL A 201 10.52 -8.67 -6.53
CA VAL A 201 11.11 -7.35 -6.27
C VAL A 201 11.91 -6.91 -7.50
N ALA A 202 11.95 -5.61 -7.78
CA ALA A 202 12.68 -5.08 -8.93
C ALA A 202 14.20 -5.36 -8.84
N GLY A 203 14.80 -5.82 -9.95
CA GLY A 203 16.23 -6.12 -10.02
C GLY A 203 16.65 -7.41 -9.29
N ARG A 204 15.76 -8.40 -9.21
CA ARG A 204 16.06 -9.80 -8.92
C ARG A 204 15.33 -10.70 -9.92
N ASP A 205 16.03 -11.67 -10.51
CA ASP A 205 15.48 -12.52 -11.57
C ASP A 205 14.52 -13.60 -11.05
N GLU A 206 14.80 -14.16 -9.86
CA GLU A 206 13.94 -15.15 -9.20
C GLU A 206 13.18 -14.55 -8.01
N PRO A 207 11.86 -14.78 -7.87
CA PRO A 207 11.12 -14.37 -6.69
C PRO A 207 11.56 -15.15 -5.45
N PHE A 208 11.49 -14.53 -4.27
CA PHE A 208 11.53 -15.30 -3.03
C PHE A 208 10.27 -16.19 -2.97
N ARG A 209 10.38 -17.42 -2.47
CA ARG A 209 9.24 -18.34 -2.33
C ARG A 209 9.19 -18.95 -0.94
N VAL A 210 7.98 -19.12 -0.41
CA VAL A 210 7.72 -19.87 0.83
C VAL A 210 6.39 -20.60 0.72
N THR A 211 6.30 -21.82 1.28
CA THR A 211 5.02 -22.55 1.39
C THR A 211 4.35 -22.22 2.71
N ALA A 212 3.07 -21.85 2.67
CA ALA A 212 2.25 -21.62 3.85
C ALA A 212 2.06 -22.92 4.65
N LEU A 213 2.16 -22.82 5.97
CA LEU A 213 1.99 -23.93 6.90
C LEU A 213 0.56 -24.51 6.85
N ALA A 214 0.34 -25.63 7.54
CA ALA A 214 -1.00 -26.20 7.72
C ALA A 214 -1.97 -25.25 8.48
N SER A 215 -1.43 -24.31 9.27
CA SER A 215 -2.18 -23.21 9.90
C SER A 215 -2.58 -22.09 8.91
N GLY A 216 -2.04 -22.09 7.69
CA GLY A 216 -2.12 -20.99 6.74
C GLY A 216 -1.07 -19.90 6.95
N GLU A 217 -0.29 -19.93 8.03
CA GLU A 217 0.74 -18.92 8.31
C GLU A 217 1.95 -19.08 7.37
N TRP A 218 2.55 -17.96 6.98
CA TRP A 218 3.80 -17.91 6.23
C TRP A 218 4.70 -16.78 6.75
N SER A 219 6.02 -16.99 6.67
CA SER A 219 7.05 -16.02 7.06
C SER A 219 8.28 -16.20 6.18
N LEU A 220 8.82 -15.11 5.66
CA LEU A 220 9.97 -15.12 4.75
C LEU A 220 10.84 -13.88 5.00
N GLN A 221 12.16 -14.06 4.96
CA GLN A 221 13.10 -12.95 5.02
C GLN A 221 13.43 -12.47 3.61
N VAL A 222 13.35 -11.16 3.39
CA VAL A 222 13.70 -10.50 2.13
C VAL A 222 14.83 -9.51 2.36
N ASP A 223 15.75 -9.44 1.41
CA ASP A 223 16.85 -8.48 1.44
C ASP A 223 16.34 -7.09 1.01
N LEU A 224 16.82 -6.04 1.68
CA LEU A 224 16.52 -4.65 1.36
C LEU A 224 17.74 -3.98 0.71
N ARG A 225 17.48 -3.09 -0.24
CA ARG A 225 18.44 -2.15 -0.81
C ARG A 225 18.12 -0.74 -0.29
N ARG A 226 19.09 0.19 -0.38
CA ARG A 226 18.84 1.62 -0.11
C ARG A 226 17.82 2.19 -1.10
N GLY A 227 16.96 3.09 -0.62
CA GLY A 227 15.81 3.60 -1.34
C GLY A 227 14.55 2.74 -1.16
N GLN A 228 13.62 2.83 -2.12
CA GLN A 228 12.33 2.13 -2.07
C GLN A 228 12.44 0.68 -2.58
N ASN A 229 12.09 -0.28 -1.73
CA ASN A 229 11.97 -1.69 -2.06
C ASN A 229 10.49 -2.02 -2.26
N ARG A 230 10.05 -2.12 -3.52
CA ARG A 230 8.68 -2.51 -3.87
C ARG A 230 8.60 -4.03 -4.04
N PHE A 231 7.93 -4.68 -3.09
CA PHE A 231 7.62 -6.10 -3.10
C PHE A 231 6.20 -6.32 -3.62
N GLU A 232 6.03 -7.23 -4.57
CA GLU A 232 4.71 -7.70 -5.03
C GLU A 232 4.54 -9.17 -4.63
N ILE A 233 3.45 -9.45 -3.93
CA ILE A 233 3.23 -10.70 -3.21
C ILE A 233 1.97 -11.36 -3.77
N GLU A 234 2.09 -12.60 -4.23
CA GLU A 234 1.00 -13.43 -4.72
C GLU A 234 1.04 -14.81 -4.03
N ALA A 235 -0.11 -15.42 -3.77
CA ALA A 235 -0.18 -16.82 -3.36
C ALA A 235 -0.57 -17.69 -4.57
N VAL A 236 0.07 -18.85 -4.71
CA VAL A 236 -0.19 -19.81 -5.78
C VAL A 236 -0.53 -21.16 -5.18
N ASP A 237 -1.70 -21.70 -5.53
CA ASP A 237 -2.08 -23.05 -5.13
C ASP A 237 -1.25 -24.09 -5.92
N PRO A 238 -0.50 -25.00 -5.26
CA PRO A 238 0.43 -25.89 -5.93
C PRO A 238 -0.25 -27.04 -6.70
N GLY A 239 -1.52 -27.36 -6.40
CA GLY A 239 -2.25 -28.43 -7.07
C GLY A 239 -2.96 -27.97 -8.35
N THR A 240 -3.34 -26.70 -8.43
CA THR A 240 -4.13 -26.11 -9.52
C THR A 240 -3.38 -25.05 -10.32
N GLY A 241 -2.27 -24.53 -9.80
CA GLY A 241 -1.50 -23.42 -10.40
C GLY A 241 -2.22 -22.07 -10.35
N LYS A 242 -3.36 -21.97 -9.66
CA LYS A 242 -4.13 -20.73 -9.54
C LYS A 242 -3.44 -19.73 -8.62
N ARG A 243 -3.52 -18.46 -9.02
CA ARG A 243 -3.00 -17.32 -8.26
C ARG A 243 -4.10 -16.69 -7.41
N SER A 244 -3.70 -16.03 -6.32
CA SER A 244 -4.56 -15.21 -5.48
C SER A 244 -5.22 -14.09 -6.29
N GLU A 245 -6.50 -13.82 -6.03
CA GLU A 245 -7.27 -12.79 -6.74
C GLU A 245 -6.72 -11.37 -6.56
N VAL A 246 -6.06 -11.10 -5.43
CA VAL A 246 -5.45 -9.81 -5.10
C VAL A 246 -3.96 -9.98 -4.85
N THR A 247 -3.12 -9.46 -5.74
CA THR A 247 -1.69 -9.24 -5.48
C THR A 247 -1.53 -8.15 -4.41
N ARG A 248 -0.69 -8.39 -3.41
CA ARG A 248 -0.38 -7.41 -2.36
C ARG A 248 0.93 -6.71 -2.65
N THR A 249 0.91 -5.38 -2.77
CA THR A 249 2.13 -4.57 -2.89
C THR A 249 2.52 -4.01 -1.53
N ILE A 250 3.77 -4.24 -1.13
CA ILE A 250 4.40 -3.69 0.07
C ILE A 250 5.61 -2.86 -0.38
N VAL A 251 5.73 -1.62 0.09
CA VAL A 251 6.88 -0.75 -0.18
C VAL A 251 7.64 -0.53 1.14
N ILE A 252 8.92 -0.90 1.16
CA ILE A 252 9.81 -0.67 2.31
C ILE A 252 10.91 0.30 1.89
N SER A 253 10.86 1.52 2.43
CA SER A 253 11.87 2.55 2.22
C SER A 253 12.99 2.41 3.24
N VAL A 254 14.22 2.18 2.76
CA VAL A 254 15.44 2.37 3.55
C VAL A 254 16.00 3.74 3.16
N PRO A 255 16.16 4.70 4.08
CA PRO A 255 16.70 6.02 3.74
C PRO A 255 18.15 5.93 3.26
N PHE A 256 18.60 6.96 2.56
CA PHE A 256 20.02 7.18 2.31
C PHE A 256 20.63 7.94 3.50
N PRO A 257 21.91 7.73 3.84
CA PRO A 257 22.58 8.53 4.86
C PRO A 257 22.51 10.00 4.49
N GLU A 258 22.11 10.84 5.44
CA GLU A 258 22.23 12.28 5.29
C GLU A 258 23.71 12.67 5.39
N ILE A 259 24.27 13.15 4.29
CA ILE A 259 25.62 13.73 4.27
C ILE A 259 25.52 15.14 4.86
N LEU A 260 25.68 15.24 6.18
CA LEU A 260 25.75 16.52 6.88
C LEU A 260 27.08 17.20 6.56
N ALA A 261 27.03 18.32 5.85
CA ALA A 261 28.21 19.13 5.61
C ALA A 261 28.75 19.71 6.93
N PRO A 262 30.08 19.75 7.13
CA PRO A 262 30.64 20.44 8.28
C PRO A 262 30.43 21.95 8.15
N THR A 263 30.15 22.63 9.26
CA THR A 263 30.20 24.09 9.32
C THR A 263 31.43 24.51 10.12
N LEU A 264 32.10 25.59 9.72
CA LEU A 264 33.32 26.07 10.37
C LEU A 264 33.22 27.57 10.63
N THR A 265 33.42 27.96 11.89
CA THR A 265 33.60 29.36 12.31
C THR A 265 34.98 29.51 12.93
N VAL A 266 35.83 30.38 12.38
CA VAL A 266 37.13 30.75 12.96
C VAL A 266 36.99 32.10 13.63
N THR A 267 36.99 32.09 14.97
CA THR A 267 36.89 33.27 15.84
C THR A 267 38.22 33.99 15.93
N ASN A 268 39.33 33.24 16.00
CA ASN A 268 40.68 33.79 15.99
C ASN A 268 41.60 32.92 15.10
N PRO A 269 42.56 33.50 14.35
CA PRO A 269 42.77 34.93 14.14
C PRO A 269 41.65 35.59 13.34
N VAL A 270 41.35 36.86 13.66
CA VAL A 270 40.56 37.73 12.77
C VAL A 270 41.43 38.08 11.56
N ASP A 271 40.81 38.19 10.39
CA ASP A 271 41.51 38.49 9.14
C ASP A 271 42.22 39.85 9.18
N GLY A 272 43.46 39.92 8.70
CA GLY A 272 44.30 41.12 8.76
C GLY A 272 44.94 41.42 10.12
N THR A 273 44.74 40.59 11.15
CA THR A 273 45.30 40.85 12.49
C THR A 273 46.83 40.87 12.47
N THR A 274 47.41 41.85 13.17
CA THR A 274 48.86 41.92 13.41
C THR A 274 49.19 41.40 14.81
N TYR A 275 50.07 40.39 14.88
CA TYR A 275 50.59 39.80 16.11
C TYR A 275 52.02 40.29 16.34
N GLU A 276 52.24 40.90 17.52
CA GLU A 276 53.55 41.47 17.86
C GLU A 276 54.38 40.58 18.78
N ASN A 277 53.76 39.65 19.53
CA ASN A 277 54.41 38.75 20.48
C ASN A 277 53.54 37.51 20.79
N GLY A 278 54.18 36.36 21.04
CA GLY A 278 53.52 35.10 21.43
C GLY A 278 52.90 34.30 20.27
N ALA A 279 52.43 33.08 20.60
CA ALA A 279 51.70 32.23 19.67
C ALA A 279 50.40 32.89 19.17
N ILE A 280 50.07 32.64 17.91
CA ILE A 280 48.80 33.03 17.30
C ILE A 280 47.74 32.02 17.73
N PRO A 281 46.67 32.42 18.45
CA PRO A 281 45.58 31.51 18.76
C PRO A 281 44.79 31.19 17.49
N VAL A 282 44.70 29.93 17.11
CA VAL A 282 43.79 29.46 16.05
C VAL A 282 42.60 28.78 16.74
N GLU A 283 41.50 29.51 16.85
CA GLU A 283 40.35 29.17 17.70
C GLU A 283 39.02 29.34 16.97
N GLY A 284 38.08 28.47 17.27
CA GLY A 284 36.78 28.49 16.63
C GLY A 284 35.86 27.35 17.05
N THR A 285 34.78 27.19 16.30
CA THR A 285 33.79 26.14 16.48
C THR A 285 33.47 25.48 15.14
N THR A 286 33.24 24.17 15.18
CA THR A 286 32.84 23.37 14.03
C THR A 286 31.62 22.50 14.37
N THR A 287 30.78 22.18 13.40
CA THR A 287 29.69 21.20 13.55
C THR A 287 29.84 20.12 12.49
N ASN A 288 29.42 18.87 12.78
CA ASN A 288 29.53 17.72 11.87
C ASN A 288 30.95 17.43 11.37
N ALA A 289 31.97 17.81 12.15
CA ALA A 289 33.38 17.54 11.87
C ALA A 289 34.01 16.78 13.04
N SER A 290 34.80 15.75 12.74
CA SER A 290 35.57 15.00 13.73
C SER A 290 36.94 15.62 13.99
N THR A 291 37.52 16.26 12.97
CA THR A 291 38.88 16.82 13.04
C THR A 291 38.97 18.19 12.39
N VAL A 292 39.92 18.99 12.86
CA VAL A 292 40.29 20.30 12.32
C VAL A 292 41.78 20.29 11.99
N THR A 293 42.12 20.49 10.72
CA THR A 293 43.50 20.62 10.24
C THR A 293 43.83 22.09 10.01
N VAL A 294 44.90 22.57 10.64
CA VAL A 294 45.43 23.92 10.47
C VAL A 294 46.72 23.85 9.64
N SER A 295 46.71 24.46 8.46
CA SER A 295 47.90 24.61 7.60
C SER A 295 48.25 26.08 7.40
N THR A 296 49.49 26.35 7.00
CA THR A 296 50.03 27.72 6.92
C THR A 296 50.84 27.92 5.66
N ALA A 297 50.83 29.14 5.13
CA ALA A 297 51.62 29.53 3.96
C ALA A 297 52.24 30.91 4.18
N PHE A 298 53.55 31.02 3.98
CA PHE A 298 54.29 32.29 4.05
C PHE A 298 54.00 33.12 2.81
N LEU A 299 53.55 34.36 3.00
CA LEU A 299 53.17 35.30 1.93
C LEU A 299 54.24 36.37 1.67
N GLY A 300 55.23 36.53 2.55
CA GLY A 300 56.35 37.47 2.36
C GLY A 300 56.84 38.12 3.64
N GLU A 301 57.99 38.79 3.56
CA GLU A 301 58.60 39.50 4.70
C GLU A 301 57.86 40.81 5.02
N ILE A 302 58.03 41.30 6.25
CA ILE A 302 57.47 42.58 6.70
C ILE A 302 58.04 43.73 5.86
N GLY A 303 57.16 44.45 5.14
CA GLY A 303 57.53 45.56 4.27
C GLY A 303 57.63 45.20 2.79
N ALA A 304 57.57 43.91 2.44
CA ALA A 304 57.27 43.48 1.07
C ALA A 304 55.75 43.56 0.82
N THR A 305 55.34 43.72 -0.45
CA THR A 305 53.95 43.49 -0.82
C THR A 305 53.62 42.00 -0.62
N PRO A 306 52.60 41.62 0.16
CA PRO A 306 52.24 40.22 0.35
C PRO A 306 51.93 39.55 -0.99
N ALA A 307 52.42 38.33 -1.18
CA ALA A 307 52.01 37.50 -2.29
C ALA A 307 50.48 37.31 -2.26
N PRO A 308 49.80 37.31 -3.42
CA PRO A 308 48.39 36.95 -3.48
C PRO A 308 48.21 35.54 -2.90
N LEU A 309 47.07 35.29 -2.25
CA LEU A 309 46.75 33.93 -1.80
C LEU A 309 46.84 32.97 -3.01
N PRO A 310 47.33 31.73 -2.82
CA PRO A 310 47.21 30.71 -3.85
C PRO A 310 45.72 30.55 -4.18
N THR A 311 45.34 30.85 -5.43
CA THR A 311 43.93 30.85 -5.85
C THR A 311 43.40 29.42 -5.86
N ALA A 312 42.77 29.01 -4.75
CA ALA A 312 42.00 27.79 -4.68
C ALA A 312 40.68 27.99 -5.45
N THR A 313 40.75 27.89 -6.78
CA THR A 313 39.56 27.68 -7.61
C THR A 313 39.21 26.20 -7.61
N PRO A 314 38.12 25.82 -6.93
CA PRO A 314 37.23 24.82 -7.49
C PRO A 314 35.86 25.47 -7.73
N GLU A 315 35.58 25.76 -9.00
CA GLU A 315 34.20 25.90 -9.44
C GLU A 315 33.52 24.53 -9.27
N PRO A 316 32.37 24.42 -8.57
CA PRO A 316 31.77 23.14 -8.25
C PRO A 316 31.09 22.51 -9.49
N SER A 317 31.86 21.83 -10.32
CA SER A 317 31.34 20.92 -11.34
C SER A 317 30.85 19.62 -10.68
N PRO A 318 29.58 19.22 -10.86
CA PRO A 318 29.06 18.03 -10.20
C PRO A 318 29.58 16.74 -10.84
N GLY A 319 30.32 15.95 -10.06
CA GLY A 319 30.58 14.54 -10.34
C GLY A 319 31.98 14.21 -10.88
N THR A 320 32.97 14.12 -9.98
CA THR A 320 34.09 13.17 -10.10
C THR A 320 34.57 12.77 -8.70
N SER A 321 34.96 11.51 -8.53
CA SER A 321 35.37 10.90 -7.26
C SER A 321 36.59 11.60 -6.60
N PRO A 322 36.66 11.72 -5.26
CA PRO A 322 37.82 12.27 -4.59
C PRO A 322 39.01 11.30 -4.67
N GLY A 323 40.07 11.70 -5.38
CA GLY A 323 41.41 11.13 -5.25
C GLY A 323 42.25 12.01 -4.31
N PRO A 324 43.05 11.43 -3.40
CA PRO A 324 43.77 12.23 -2.42
C PRO A 324 44.98 12.93 -3.05
N SER A 325 45.06 14.24 -2.84
CA SER A 325 46.33 14.98 -2.85
C SER A 325 46.41 15.74 -1.53
N PRO A 326 47.28 15.34 -0.59
CA PRO A 326 47.36 16.01 0.70
C PRO A 326 47.95 17.42 0.53
N PRO A 327 47.34 18.48 1.09
CA PRO A 327 48.02 19.75 1.29
C PRO A 327 49.16 19.58 2.32
N PRO A 328 50.19 20.46 2.31
CA PRO A 328 51.42 20.23 3.07
C PRO A 328 51.19 20.30 4.58
N ASP A 329 51.74 19.31 5.29
CA ASP A 329 52.00 19.20 6.74
C ASP A 329 51.21 20.20 7.64
N GLY A 330 49.89 20.06 7.64
CA GLY A 330 49.02 20.74 8.59
C GLY A 330 49.02 20.05 9.95
N THR A 331 48.81 20.81 11.02
CA THR A 331 48.56 20.23 12.34
C THR A 331 47.09 19.88 12.47
N THR A 332 46.77 18.59 12.60
CA THR A 332 45.40 18.10 12.85
C THR A 332 45.16 17.97 14.35
N ILE A 333 44.02 18.48 14.80
CA ILE A 333 43.49 18.31 16.16
C ILE A 333 42.04 17.80 16.09
N GLU A 334 41.60 17.13 17.15
CA GLU A 334 40.18 16.80 17.36
C GLU A 334 39.48 18.03 17.97
N ALA A 335 38.22 18.25 17.59
CA ALA A 335 37.36 19.24 18.26
C ALA A 335 36.77 18.64 19.54
N ASP A 336 36.40 19.47 20.51
CA ASP A 336 35.78 19.02 21.76
C ASP A 336 34.31 18.58 21.58
N GLU A 337 33.66 18.13 22.66
CA GLU A 337 32.26 17.67 22.66
C GLU A 337 31.25 18.75 22.20
N ASN A 338 31.63 20.03 22.26
CA ASN A 338 30.82 21.17 21.78
C ASN A 338 31.26 21.64 20.37
N GLY A 339 32.21 20.94 19.75
CA GLY A 339 32.80 21.30 18.47
C GLY A 339 33.80 22.46 18.57
N ALA A 340 34.23 22.88 19.75
CA ALA A 340 35.22 23.94 19.90
C ALA A 340 36.65 23.41 19.67
N PHE A 341 37.52 24.25 19.13
CA PHE A 341 38.93 23.95 18.93
C PHE A 341 39.82 25.14 19.28
N SER A 342 41.03 24.88 19.78
CA SER A 342 42.06 25.89 20.03
C SER A 342 43.46 25.28 19.80
N LEU A 343 44.25 25.94 18.95
CA LEU A 343 45.62 25.57 18.64
C LEU A 343 46.53 26.82 18.71
N PRO A 344 47.52 26.89 19.63
CA PRO A 344 48.53 27.94 19.59
C PRO A 344 49.54 27.66 18.47
N LEU A 345 49.67 28.59 17.54
CA LEU A 345 50.51 28.50 16.35
C LEU A 345 51.68 29.49 16.41
N GLU A 346 52.92 28.99 16.42
CA GLU A 346 54.13 29.80 16.41
C GLU A 346 54.62 30.00 14.96
N LEU A 347 54.70 31.25 14.48
CA LEU A 347 55.14 31.61 13.13
C LEU A 347 56.32 32.58 13.16
N THR A 348 57.17 32.58 12.13
CA THR A 348 58.24 33.58 11.99
C THR A 348 57.70 34.94 11.55
N ALA A 349 58.52 35.99 11.65
CA ALA A 349 58.15 37.33 11.20
C ALA A 349 57.78 37.35 9.71
N GLY A 350 56.69 38.02 9.36
CA GLY A 350 56.20 38.16 7.98
C GLY A 350 54.68 38.11 7.86
N HIS A 351 54.19 38.15 6.63
CA HIS A 351 52.80 37.95 6.26
C HIS A 351 52.54 36.46 6.06
N TRP A 352 51.41 35.97 6.58
CA TRP A 352 51.04 34.55 6.54
C TRP A 352 49.57 34.38 6.18
N ALA A 353 49.25 33.32 5.45
CA ALA A 353 47.91 32.76 5.36
C ALA A 353 47.83 31.54 6.29
N ILE A 354 46.80 31.50 7.13
CA ILE A 354 46.45 30.35 7.99
C ILE A 354 45.14 29.79 7.45
N THR A 355 45.14 28.54 7.00
CA THR A 355 43.95 27.85 6.50
C THR A 355 43.51 26.82 7.52
N VAL A 356 42.30 26.98 8.04
CA VAL A 356 41.64 26.03 8.93
C VAL A 356 40.67 25.21 8.11
N THR A 357 40.75 23.88 8.19
CA THR A 357 39.88 22.95 7.47
C THR A 357 39.24 21.97 8.46
N ALA A 358 37.93 22.07 8.65
CA ALA A 358 37.13 21.10 9.36
C ALA A 358 36.78 19.92 8.44
N THR A 359 36.91 18.68 8.93
CA THR A 359 36.64 17.44 8.17
C THR A 359 35.61 16.58 8.89
N GLY A 360 34.53 16.20 8.19
CA GLY A 360 33.48 15.28 8.64
C GLY A 360 33.88 13.81 8.54
N GLU A 361 33.14 12.94 9.24
CA GLU A 361 33.42 11.49 9.29
C GLU A 361 33.44 10.82 7.91
N GLN A 362 32.62 11.30 6.97
CA GLN A 362 32.55 10.79 5.60
C GLN A 362 33.43 11.59 4.61
N GLY A 363 34.38 12.40 5.11
CA GLY A 363 35.38 13.10 4.31
C GLY A 363 34.96 14.43 3.70
N GLN A 364 33.77 14.95 4.04
CA GLN A 364 33.35 16.31 3.66
C GLN A 364 34.25 17.33 4.36
N THR A 365 34.55 18.44 3.69
CA THR A 365 35.40 19.49 4.26
C THR A 365 34.77 20.88 4.18
N ALA A 366 35.07 21.71 5.16
CA ALA A 366 34.80 23.15 5.16
C ALA A 366 36.07 23.89 5.56
N SER A 367 36.52 24.84 4.73
CA SER A 367 37.78 25.54 4.92
C SER A 367 37.59 27.05 5.01
N LEU A 368 38.38 27.71 5.87
CA LEU A 368 38.46 29.15 5.97
C LEU A 368 39.91 29.58 6.12
N THR A 369 40.36 30.48 5.23
CA THR A 369 41.69 31.09 5.30
C THR A 369 41.62 32.47 5.92
N ARG A 370 42.61 32.78 6.77
CA ARG A 370 42.83 34.09 7.41
C ARG A 370 44.24 34.57 7.10
N GLN A 371 44.39 35.81 6.68
CA GLN A 371 45.68 36.47 6.59
C GLN A 371 46.04 37.10 7.93
N VAL A 372 47.30 36.96 8.34
CA VAL A 372 47.86 37.58 9.54
C VAL A 372 49.23 38.17 9.25
N THR A 373 49.62 39.16 10.04
CA THR A 373 50.96 39.76 9.98
C THR A 373 51.67 39.50 11.30
N VAL A 374 52.87 38.93 11.27
CA VAL A 374 53.68 38.64 12.46
C VAL A 374 54.84 39.62 12.50
N ALA A 375 54.76 40.61 13.37
CA ALA A 375 55.70 41.72 13.44
C ALA A 375 56.32 41.81 14.84
N TYR A 376 57.26 40.91 15.13
CA TYR A 376 57.87 40.82 16.46
C TYR A 376 58.49 42.13 16.93
N ARG A 377 58.02 42.65 18.07
CA ARG A 377 58.61 43.83 18.72
C ARG A 377 59.59 43.43 19.81
N GLY A 378 60.88 43.40 19.45
CA GLY A 378 61.97 43.01 20.35
C GLY A 378 62.25 41.52 20.24
N VAL A 379 62.09 40.81 21.36
CA VAL A 379 62.53 39.42 21.53
C VAL A 379 61.39 38.59 22.07
N ASN A 380 60.87 37.66 21.26
CA ASN A 380 59.97 36.60 21.69
C ASN A 380 60.74 35.27 21.70
N LEU A 381 60.84 34.64 22.88
CA LEU A 381 61.60 33.42 23.08
C LEU A 381 60.72 32.35 23.73
N VAL A 382 60.45 31.29 22.99
CA VAL A 382 59.74 30.10 23.47
C VAL A 382 60.77 29.04 23.87
N VAL A 383 60.61 28.48 25.06
CA VAL A 383 61.51 27.50 25.66
C VAL A 383 60.72 26.24 25.98
N THR A 384 61.07 25.13 25.34
CA THR A 384 60.39 23.84 25.48
C THR A 384 61.34 22.81 26.07
N ILE A 385 60.97 22.20 27.20
CA ILE A 385 61.78 21.17 27.85
C ILE A 385 61.42 19.78 27.31
N LYS A 386 62.42 19.03 26.85
CA LYS A 386 62.27 17.69 26.26
C LYS A 386 63.33 16.73 26.82
N GLY A 387 62.96 15.47 27.04
CA GLY A 387 63.88 14.38 27.40
C GLY A 387 64.27 14.28 28.88
N GLY A 388 64.09 15.34 29.67
CA GLY A 388 64.31 15.30 31.13
C GLY A 388 64.11 16.67 31.77
N PRO A 389 64.09 16.77 33.11
CA PRO A 389 63.92 18.05 33.78
C PRO A 389 65.09 19.01 33.50
N ALA A 390 64.80 20.31 33.52
CA ALA A 390 65.79 21.38 33.39
C ALA A 390 65.49 22.50 34.40
N TRP A 391 66.51 22.94 35.14
CA TRP A 391 66.42 24.16 35.94
C TRP A 391 66.61 25.38 35.03
N ILE A 392 65.78 26.41 35.18
CA ILE A 392 65.80 27.59 34.31
C ILE A 392 65.80 28.87 35.16
N LYS A 393 66.70 29.80 34.82
CA LYS A 393 66.78 31.15 35.38
C LYS A 393 66.83 32.15 34.22
N VAL A 394 65.90 33.10 34.21
CA VAL A 394 65.61 34.01 33.10
C VAL A 394 65.83 35.46 33.51
N TRP A 395 66.47 36.22 32.63
CA TRP A 395 66.50 37.67 32.64
C TRP A 395 65.88 38.20 31.34
N VAL A 396 65.08 39.26 31.45
CA VAL A 396 64.48 40.00 30.33
C VAL A 396 64.94 41.45 30.43
N ASP A 397 65.49 41.99 29.35
CA ASP A 397 66.06 43.34 29.26
C ASP A 397 67.05 43.63 30.42
N GLY A 398 67.81 42.61 30.81
CA GLY A 398 68.77 42.64 31.92
C GLY A 398 68.19 42.41 33.31
N GLN A 399 66.88 42.48 33.51
CA GLN A 399 66.18 42.31 34.79
C GLN A 399 65.75 40.85 35.02
N LEU A 400 65.85 40.35 36.27
CA LEU A 400 65.50 38.97 36.62
C LEU A 400 63.98 38.76 36.68
N VAL A 401 63.42 37.81 35.93
CA VAL A 401 61.96 37.57 35.86
C VAL A 401 61.49 36.69 37.03
N GLY A 402 61.12 37.32 38.14
CA GLY A 402 60.83 36.65 39.42
C GLY A 402 59.95 35.37 39.37
N PRO A 403 58.73 35.37 38.79
CA PRO A 403 57.81 34.23 38.93
C PRO A 403 58.22 32.96 38.18
N GLN A 404 58.98 33.10 37.08
CA GLN A 404 59.34 32.01 36.16
C GLN A 404 60.82 31.60 36.24
N SER A 405 61.61 32.31 37.06
CA SER A 405 63.06 32.15 37.16
C SER A 405 63.47 31.38 38.43
N GLY A 406 64.55 30.60 38.34
CA GLY A 406 65.11 29.85 39.47
C GLY A 406 64.41 28.53 39.78
N ARG A 407 63.64 27.95 38.84
CA ARG A 407 62.80 26.76 39.06
C ARG A 407 63.18 25.60 38.15
N VAL A 408 62.89 24.37 38.59
CA VAL A 408 62.99 23.16 37.76
C VAL A 408 61.67 22.96 37.02
N TYR A 409 61.77 22.74 35.71
CA TYR A 409 60.65 22.41 34.83
C TYR A 409 60.84 21.00 34.26
N ASN A 410 59.76 20.22 34.23
CA ASN A 410 59.76 18.85 33.72
C ASN A 410 59.62 18.83 32.19
N SER A 411 59.95 17.69 31.58
CA SER A 411 59.72 17.44 30.15
C SER A 411 58.26 17.66 29.78
N GLY A 412 58.02 18.26 28.61
CA GLY A 412 56.69 18.69 28.14
C GLY A 412 56.30 20.11 28.57
N LYS A 413 57.07 20.78 29.45
CA LYS A 413 56.78 22.18 29.79
C LYS A 413 57.31 23.14 28.72
N THR A 414 56.42 24.02 28.27
CA THR A 414 56.75 25.20 27.46
C THR A 414 56.65 26.49 28.29
N LEU A 415 57.53 27.44 28.01
CA LEU A 415 57.55 28.80 28.57
C LEU A 415 57.66 29.80 27.40
N THR A 416 56.80 30.81 27.36
CA THR A 416 56.89 31.92 26.41
C THR A 416 57.36 33.17 27.16
N LEU A 417 58.40 33.83 26.62
CA LEU A 417 59.08 34.95 27.25
C LEU A 417 59.22 36.09 26.24
N THR A 418 58.97 37.31 26.68
CA THR A 418 58.95 38.50 25.81
C THR A 418 59.77 39.63 26.42
N GLY A 419 60.64 40.26 25.63
CA GLY A 419 61.50 41.40 26.01
C GLY A 419 61.61 42.42 24.89
N LYS A 420 62.04 43.65 25.21
CA LYS A 420 62.14 44.75 24.25
C LYS A 420 63.46 44.75 23.46
N LYS A 421 64.54 44.28 24.09
CA LYS A 421 65.90 44.32 23.56
C LYS A 421 66.61 42.97 23.67
N SER A 422 66.56 42.31 24.82
CA SER A 422 67.25 41.02 24.99
C SER A 422 66.59 40.11 26.02
N ILE A 423 66.75 38.80 25.82
CA ILE A 423 66.41 37.78 26.82
C ILE A 423 67.67 36.96 27.07
N GLU A 424 67.99 36.70 28.32
CA GLU A 424 69.13 35.87 28.71
C GLU A 424 68.62 34.71 29.57
N ILE A 425 68.97 33.48 29.22
CA ILE A 425 68.50 32.28 29.90
C ILE A 425 69.68 31.43 30.32
N ARG A 426 69.75 31.15 31.62
CA ARG A 426 70.58 30.11 32.20
C ARG A 426 69.76 28.85 32.38
N THR A 427 70.16 27.77 31.71
CA THR A 427 69.57 26.43 31.89
C THR A 427 70.56 25.50 32.58
N GLY A 428 70.06 24.62 33.44
CA GLY A 428 70.84 23.56 34.10
C GLY A 428 71.08 22.33 33.22
N SER A 429 70.39 22.22 32.07
CA SER A 429 70.59 21.13 31.11
C SER A 429 70.26 21.62 29.70
N SER A 430 71.24 22.19 29.01
CA SER A 430 71.06 22.75 27.67
C SER A 430 70.53 21.75 26.65
N GLY A 431 70.99 20.49 26.69
CA GLY A 431 70.53 19.45 25.77
C GLY A 431 69.05 19.08 25.93
N ASN A 432 68.47 19.31 27.12
CA ASN A 432 67.04 19.10 27.37
C ASN A 432 66.20 20.36 27.07
N THR A 433 66.86 21.51 26.81
CA THR A 433 66.23 22.83 26.67
C THR A 433 66.23 23.24 25.20
N HIS A 434 65.05 23.26 24.58
CA HIS A 434 64.91 23.66 23.18
C HIS A 434 64.39 25.09 23.09
N PHE A 435 64.96 25.88 22.19
CA PHE A 435 64.66 27.30 22.02
C PHE A 435 63.99 27.57 20.68
N THR A 436 63.09 28.54 20.63
CA THR A 436 62.48 29.07 19.41
C THR A 436 62.41 30.59 19.55
N LEU A 437 63.14 31.30 18.70
CA LEU A 437 63.37 32.74 18.77
C LEU A 437 62.63 33.41 17.61
N ASN A 438 61.67 34.30 17.92
CA ASN A 438 60.86 35.02 16.93
C ASN A 438 60.26 34.06 15.87
N GLY A 439 59.74 32.91 16.32
CA GLY A 439 59.19 31.83 15.50
C GLY A 439 60.21 30.85 14.90
N THR A 440 61.50 31.20 14.87
CA THR A 440 62.56 30.34 14.31
C THR A 440 63.03 29.32 15.34
N SER A 441 62.82 28.02 15.06
CA SER A 441 63.31 26.94 15.93
C SER A 441 64.83 26.84 15.87
N LEU A 442 65.48 26.97 17.03
CA LEU A 442 66.94 26.90 17.20
C LEU A 442 67.39 25.52 17.71
N GLY A 443 66.46 24.61 18.02
CA GLY A 443 66.76 23.34 18.66
C GLY A 443 67.34 23.51 20.06
N SER A 444 68.19 22.58 20.50
CA SER A 444 68.99 22.71 21.72
C SER A 444 70.38 23.25 21.40
N LEU A 445 70.78 24.32 22.09
CA LEU A 445 72.03 25.04 21.82
C LEU A 445 73.28 24.44 22.51
N GLY A 446 73.12 23.38 23.31
CA GLY A 446 74.20 22.82 24.10
C GLY A 446 73.98 21.39 24.60
N LYS A 447 74.87 20.91 25.46
CA LYS A 447 74.91 19.50 25.90
C LYS A 447 73.97 19.23 27.08
N SER A 448 73.43 18.01 27.17
CA SER A 448 72.59 17.61 28.31
C SER A 448 73.42 17.53 29.60
N GLY A 449 72.83 17.92 30.73
CA GLY A 449 73.47 17.92 32.05
C GLY A 449 74.54 19.00 32.29
N VAL A 450 74.83 19.86 31.30
CA VAL A 450 75.77 20.99 31.45
C VAL A 450 74.97 22.28 31.68
N PRO A 451 75.25 23.05 32.75
CA PRO A 451 74.62 24.33 32.98
C PRO A 451 75.28 25.43 32.14
N GLU A 452 74.50 26.10 31.30
CA GLU A 452 74.98 27.15 30.39
C GLU A 452 74.02 28.35 30.39
N THR A 453 74.55 29.51 29.99
CA THR A 453 73.77 30.75 29.86
C THR A 453 73.86 31.24 28.42
N TRP A 454 72.71 31.59 27.85
CA TRP A 454 72.55 32.03 26.45
C TRP A 454 71.83 33.37 26.40
N LEU A 455 72.40 34.32 25.67
CA LEU A 455 71.83 35.64 25.38
C LEU A 455 71.21 35.64 23.98
N PHE A 456 69.98 36.13 23.91
CA PHE A 456 69.19 36.27 22.69
C PHE A 456 68.92 37.78 22.48
N GLU A 457 69.58 38.38 21.49
CA GLU A 457 69.47 39.81 21.13
C GLU A 457 69.33 39.95 19.60
N PRO A 458 68.15 39.62 19.03
CA PRO A 458 67.85 39.84 17.60
C PRO A 458 68.22 41.25 17.12
N PRO A 459 68.78 41.40 15.91
CA PRO A 459 68.95 40.36 14.87
C PRO A 459 70.22 39.50 15.02
N ALA A 460 71.00 39.62 16.09
CA ALA A 460 72.20 38.82 16.28
C ALA A 460 71.89 37.37 16.67
N ASP A 461 72.75 36.44 16.26
CA ASP A 461 72.69 35.03 16.66
C ASP A 461 72.83 34.86 18.19
N PRO A 462 72.25 33.81 18.79
CA PRO A 462 72.38 33.55 20.22
C PRO A 462 73.82 33.35 20.66
N VAL A 463 74.27 34.11 21.66
CA VAL A 463 75.65 34.05 22.17
C VAL A 463 75.69 33.44 23.57
N LYS A 464 76.64 32.53 23.82
CA LYS A 464 76.88 31.96 25.14
C LYS A 464 77.55 32.98 26.07
N THR A 465 76.99 33.18 27.27
CA THR A 465 77.50 34.10 28.28
C THR A 465 77.97 33.36 29.55
N PHE A 466 78.59 34.10 30.47
CA PHE A 466 79.08 33.59 31.75
C PHE A 466 78.26 34.07 32.97
N ARG A 467 77.07 34.63 32.75
CA ARG A 467 76.19 35.12 33.83
C ARG A 467 75.58 33.95 34.62
N THR A 468 75.51 34.08 35.95
CA THR A 468 75.13 33.00 36.88
C THR A 468 73.83 33.26 37.63
#